data_AF-A0A9P3JDS5-F1
#
_entry.id   AF-A0A9P3JDS5-F1
#
_cell.length_a   1.000
_cell.length_b   1.000
_cell.length_c   1.000
_cell.angle_alpha   90.00
_cell.angle_beta   90.00
_cell.angle_gamma   90.00
#
_symmetry.space_group_name_H-M   'P 1'
#
loop_
_entity.id
_entity.type
_entity.pdbx_description
1 polymer ?
#
loop_
_entity_poly.entity_id
_entity_poly.type
_entity_poly.pdbx_seq_one_letter_code
_entity_poly.pdbx_strand_id
1 'polypeptide(L)'
;LTLPTAAARAREKGGGGEGGRENQQQQQTVSRIKQKAAENNQRAELRNAAVLRSLSATCAEQCCAQQWARLLPALLPAVRYGRFPPALKGFRGVATHCLLVAVSVAAAKAVDARPRERELDLCAVTGGKSLCMAQSMARMRARDGGGREGGRRG
;
A
#
# COMPACT_ATOMS: atom_id res chain seq x y z
N LEU A 1 43.45 -38.69 41.86
CA LEU A 1 42.30 -39.38 41.22
C LEU A 1 42.41 -39.17 39.72
N THR A 2 42.38 -40.29 39.02
CA THR A 2 42.81 -40.55 37.65
C THR A 2 41.90 -39.94 36.58
N LEU A 3 42.51 -39.56 35.45
CA LEU A 3 41.89 -39.11 34.18
C LEU A 3 40.85 -40.13 33.64
N PRO A 4 39.98 -39.69 32.72
CA PRO A 4 40.03 -40.34 31.41
C PRO A 4 40.13 -39.37 30.24
N THR A 5 41.16 -39.64 29.46
CA THR A 5 41.45 -39.24 28.09
C THR A 5 40.34 -39.73 27.15
N ALA A 6 39.59 -38.82 26.53
CA ALA A 6 38.64 -39.15 25.48
C ALA A 6 39.27 -38.87 24.11
N ALA A 7 39.45 -39.96 23.37
CA ALA A 7 40.13 -40.03 22.08
C ALA A 7 39.48 -39.16 20.99
N ALA A 8 40.31 -38.31 20.39
CA ALA A 8 40.02 -37.65 19.12
C ALA A 8 39.92 -38.71 18.01
N ARG A 9 38.71 -38.96 17.51
CA ARG A 9 38.49 -39.71 16.26
C ARG A 9 38.50 -38.73 15.10
N ALA A 10 39.67 -38.58 14.48
CA ALA A 10 39.80 -38.04 13.13
C ALA A 10 39.04 -38.96 12.17
N ARG A 11 37.91 -38.48 11.64
CA ARG A 11 37.18 -39.11 10.54
C ARG A 11 37.49 -38.30 9.29
N GLU A 12 38.49 -38.73 8.55
CA GLU A 12 38.71 -38.28 7.19
C GLU A 12 37.53 -38.75 6.33
N LYS A 13 36.63 -37.82 6.00
CA LYS A 13 35.66 -38.02 4.92
C LYS A 13 36.28 -37.45 3.65
N GLY A 14 36.92 -38.32 2.89
CA GLY A 14 37.09 -38.12 1.45
C GLY A 14 35.71 -38.06 0.79
N GLY A 15 35.29 -36.86 0.39
CA GLY A 15 34.09 -36.60 -0.40
C GLY A 15 34.49 -35.89 -1.67
N GLY A 16 34.99 -36.66 -2.64
CA GLY A 16 35.33 -36.14 -3.96
C GLY A 16 34.07 -35.89 -4.80
N GLY A 17 33.99 -34.68 -5.36
CA GLY A 17 33.54 -34.52 -6.75
C GLY A 17 32.05 -34.55 -7.10
N GLU A 18 31.17 -33.84 -6.37
CA GLU A 18 29.79 -33.58 -6.85
C GLU A 18 29.35 -32.10 -6.81
N GLY A 19 30.22 -31.16 -6.42
CA GLY A 19 29.87 -29.73 -6.28
C GLY A 19 29.77 -28.90 -7.58
N GLY A 20 30.09 -29.47 -8.75
CA GLY A 20 30.18 -28.70 -10.00
C GLY A 20 28.85 -28.49 -10.74
N ARG A 21 27.94 -29.46 -10.69
CA ARG A 21 26.67 -29.42 -11.45
C ARG A 21 25.61 -28.53 -10.79
N GLU A 22 25.60 -28.47 -9.46
CA GLU A 22 24.65 -27.67 -8.70
C GLU A 22 24.88 -26.17 -8.90
N ASN A 23 26.15 -25.76 -8.99
CA ASN A 23 26.54 -24.37 -9.20
C ASN A 23 26.19 -23.87 -10.62
N GLN A 24 26.21 -24.74 -11.63
CA GLN A 24 25.89 -24.39 -13.02
C GLN A 24 24.37 -24.19 -13.23
N GLN A 25 23.53 -25.00 -12.57
CA GLN A 25 22.08 -24.82 -12.60
C GLN A 25 21.64 -23.54 -11.86
N GLN A 26 22.27 -23.21 -10.73
CA GLN A 26 21.97 -21.96 -10.01
C GLN A 26 22.34 -20.71 -10.82
N GLN A 27 23.42 -20.72 -11.58
CA GLN A 27 23.77 -19.56 -12.42
C GLN A 27 22.78 -19.32 -13.57
N GLN A 28 22.24 -20.39 -14.17
CA GLN A 28 21.25 -20.28 -15.26
C GLN A 28 19.87 -19.81 -14.78
N THR A 29 19.47 -20.12 -13.54
CA THR A 29 18.18 -19.65 -13.01
C THR A 29 18.22 -18.16 -12.68
N VAL A 30 19.32 -17.67 -12.10
CA VAL A 30 19.50 -16.25 -11.77
C VAL A 30 19.51 -15.38 -13.03
N SER A 31 20.13 -15.83 -14.13
CA SER A 31 20.14 -15.07 -15.40
C SER A 31 18.73 -14.92 -15.98
N ARG A 32 17.92 -15.98 -15.98
CA ARG A 32 16.52 -15.96 -16.44
C ARG A 32 15.64 -15.03 -15.61
N ILE A 33 15.81 -15.03 -14.28
CA ILE A 33 15.04 -14.14 -13.37
C ILE A 33 15.36 -12.67 -13.67
N LYS A 34 16.65 -12.32 -13.83
CA LYS A 34 17.07 -10.96 -14.16
C LYS A 34 16.52 -10.50 -15.51
N GLN A 35 16.57 -11.36 -16.53
CA GLN A 35 16.03 -11.05 -17.86
C GLN A 35 14.52 -10.80 -17.80
N LYS A 36 13.75 -11.69 -17.14
CA LYS A 36 12.30 -11.52 -17.00
C LYS A 36 11.92 -10.26 -16.22
N ALA A 37 12.69 -9.89 -15.20
CA ALA A 37 12.50 -8.64 -14.46
C ALA A 37 12.75 -7.41 -15.35
N ALA A 38 13.81 -7.43 -16.17
CA ALA A 38 14.11 -6.36 -17.12
C ALA A 38 13.00 -6.21 -18.18
N GLU A 39 12.54 -7.32 -18.76
CA GLU A 39 11.43 -7.33 -19.72
C GLU A 39 10.12 -6.79 -19.10
N ASN A 40 9.82 -7.17 -17.85
CA ASN A 40 8.65 -6.65 -17.13
C ASN A 40 8.76 -5.15 -16.85
N ASN A 41 9.95 -4.66 -16.47
CA ASN A 41 10.19 -3.24 -16.27
C ASN A 41 10.01 -2.46 -17.58
N GLN A 42 10.58 -2.94 -18.69
CA GLN A 42 10.43 -2.33 -20.00
C GLN A 42 8.95 -2.27 -20.44
N ARG A 43 8.19 -3.36 -20.22
CA ARG A 43 6.73 -3.37 -20.49
C ARG A 43 5.98 -2.35 -19.63
N ALA A 44 6.35 -2.22 -18.35
CA ALA A 44 5.75 -1.24 -17.46
C ALA A 44 6.06 0.19 -17.90
N GLU A 45 7.29 0.47 -18.34
CA GLU A 45 7.71 1.77 -18.88
C GLU A 45 6.93 2.13 -20.15
N LEU A 46 6.81 1.22 -21.12
CA LEU A 46 6.03 1.44 -22.34
C LEU A 46 4.56 1.74 -22.04
N ARG A 47 3.96 1.00 -21.11
CA ARG A 47 2.59 1.23 -20.66
C ARG A 47 2.45 2.60 -19.98
N ASN A 48 3.37 2.96 -19.09
CA ASN A 48 3.35 4.26 -18.42
C ASN A 48 3.51 5.41 -19.43
N ALA A 49 4.39 5.26 -20.42
CA ALA A 49 4.57 6.23 -21.49
C ALA A 49 3.29 6.38 -22.35
N ALA A 50 2.61 5.27 -22.67
CA ALA A 50 1.34 5.30 -23.39
C ALA A 50 0.24 6.03 -22.59
N VAL A 51 0.13 5.74 -21.28
CA VAL A 51 -0.83 6.41 -20.38
C VAL A 51 -0.52 7.90 -20.29
N LEU A 52 0.74 8.29 -20.08
CA LEU A 52 1.13 9.70 -19.99
C LEU A 52 0.88 10.45 -21.29
N ARG A 53 1.08 9.82 -22.44
CA ARG A 53 0.77 10.41 -23.76
C ARG A 53 -0.73 10.67 -23.91
N SER A 54 -1.55 9.66 -23.60
CA SER A 54 -3.01 9.79 -23.67
C SER A 54 -3.52 10.85 -22.69
N LEU A 55 -3.04 10.83 -21.44
CA LEU A 55 -3.41 11.80 -20.42
C LEU A 55 -3.01 13.22 -20.82
N SER A 56 -1.81 13.40 -21.38
CA SER A 56 -1.33 14.70 -21.82
C SER A 56 -2.17 15.29 -22.95
N ALA A 57 -2.59 14.46 -23.92
CA ALA A 57 -3.48 14.90 -24.99
C ALA A 57 -4.82 15.39 -24.43
N THR A 58 -5.48 14.58 -23.59
CA THR A 58 -6.79 14.93 -23.00
C THR A 58 -6.73 16.13 -22.05
N CYS A 59 -5.71 16.20 -21.19
CA CYS A 59 -5.60 17.30 -20.22
C CYS A 59 -5.17 18.63 -20.84
N ALA A 60 -4.41 18.61 -21.94
CA ALA A 60 -4.07 19.84 -22.67
C ALA A 60 -5.33 20.48 -23.27
N GLU A 61 -6.28 19.67 -23.76
CA GLU A 61 -7.57 20.12 -24.27
C GLU A 61 -8.49 20.65 -23.15
N GLN A 62 -8.57 19.93 -22.02
CA GLN A 62 -9.55 20.24 -20.96
C GLN A 62 -9.09 21.31 -19.97
N CYS A 63 -7.80 21.34 -19.64
CA CYS A 63 -7.28 22.15 -18.54
C CYS A 63 -6.39 23.30 -19.01
N CYS A 64 -6.32 23.59 -20.31
CA CYS A 64 -5.33 24.44 -20.97
C CYS A 64 -3.87 23.95 -20.83
N ALA A 65 -3.07 24.18 -21.87
CA ALA A 65 -1.68 23.72 -21.92
C ALA A 65 -0.82 24.28 -20.77
N GLN A 66 -1.09 25.51 -20.32
CA GLN A 66 -0.32 26.17 -19.26
C GLN A 66 -0.54 25.53 -17.89
N GLN A 67 -1.79 25.18 -17.53
CA GLN A 67 -2.08 24.50 -16.27
C GLN A 67 -1.54 23.08 -16.28
N TRP A 68 -1.69 22.38 -17.42
CA TRP A 68 -1.15 21.03 -17.58
C TRP A 68 0.38 20.99 -17.41
N ALA A 69 1.10 21.93 -18.04
CA ALA A 69 2.55 22.06 -17.89
C ALA A 69 3.00 22.25 -16.42
N ARG A 70 2.17 22.92 -15.60
CA ARG A 70 2.43 23.10 -14.16
C ARG A 70 2.09 21.86 -13.34
N LEU A 71 1.03 21.13 -13.71
CA LEU A 71 0.55 19.95 -12.97
C LEU A 71 1.37 18.69 -13.25
N LEU A 72 1.83 18.49 -14.49
CA LEU A 72 2.50 17.27 -14.90
C LEU A 72 3.72 16.91 -14.02
N PRO A 73 4.65 17.84 -13.70
CA PRO A 73 5.77 17.53 -12.81
C PRO A 73 5.36 17.09 -11.41
N ALA A 74 4.19 17.53 -10.92
CA ALA A 74 3.67 17.14 -9.62
C ALA A 74 3.02 15.74 -9.62
N LEU A 75 2.57 15.27 -10.79
CA LEU A 75 1.93 13.96 -10.98
C LEU A 75 2.92 12.84 -11.30
N LEU A 76 4.10 13.17 -11.85
CA LEU A 76 5.11 12.18 -12.27
C LEU A 76 5.73 11.39 -11.10
N PRO A 77 6.09 11.99 -9.95
CA PRO A 77 6.64 11.23 -8.84
C PRO A 77 5.61 10.23 -8.29
N ALA A 78 6.07 9.02 -7.98
CA ALA A 78 5.23 8.06 -7.26
C ALA A 78 4.71 8.70 -5.96
N VAL A 79 3.43 8.51 -5.66
CA VAL A 79 2.82 9.00 -4.41
C VAL A 79 3.54 8.33 -3.24
N ARG A 80 4.40 9.09 -2.56
CA ARG A 80 5.12 8.61 -1.38
C ARG A 80 4.36 9.04 -0.13
N TYR A 81 3.75 8.07 0.55
CA TYR A 81 3.23 8.28 1.90
C TYR A 81 4.33 8.27 2.98
N GLY A 82 5.61 8.25 2.59
CA GLY A 82 6.76 7.99 3.47
C GLY A 82 7.08 9.05 4.52
N ARG A 83 6.20 10.05 4.73
CA ARG A 83 6.31 10.98 5.86
C ARG A 83 5.47 10.54 7.06
N PHE A 84 4.53 9.61 6.88
CA PHE A 84 3.72 9.10 7.97
C PHE A 84 4.21 7.71 8.37
N PRO A 85 4.31 7.42 9.68
CA PRO A 85 4.63 6.07 10.13
C PRO A 85 3.54 5.09 9.66
N PRO A 86 3.88 3.80 9.45
CA PRO A 86 2.87 2.79 9.17
C PRO A 86 1.76 2.77 10.23
N ALA A 87 0.54 2.43 9.80
CA ALA A 87 -0.59 2.33 10.71
C ALA A 87 -0.34 1.30 11.82
N LEU A 88 -0.33 1.77 13.06
CA LEU A 88 -0.23 0.91 14.23
C LEU A 88 -1.59 0.27 14.51
N LYS A 89 -1.57 -0.96 15.04
CA LYS A 89 -2.78 -1.61 15.59
C LYS A 89 -3.02 -1.07 17.00
N GLY A 90 -4.16 -0.41 17.19
CA GLY A 90 -4.62 0.11 18.48
C GLY A 90 -5.40 -0.93 19.28
N PHE A 91 -6.21 -0.45 20.23
CA PHE A 91 -7.09 -1.28 21.04
C PHE A 91 -8.03 -2.11 20.14
N ARG A 92 -8.20 -3.40 20.46
CA ARG A 92 -8.94 -4.40 19.66
C ARG A 92 -8.37 -4.69 18.26
N GLY A 93 -7.10 -4.38 18.03
CA GLY A 93 -6.43 -4.69 16.76
C GLY A 93 -6.86 -3.81 15.58
N VAL A 94 -7.61 -2.74 15.84
CA VAL A 94 -8.05 -1.78 14.81
C VAL A 94 -6.90 -0.85 14.46
N ALA A 95 -6.69 -0.58 13.16
CA ALA A 95 -5.68 0.37 12.71
C ALA A 95 -5.97 1.79 13.26
N THR A 96 -4.95 2.45 13.79
CA THR A 96 -5.05 3.80 14.38
C THR A 96 -5.38 4.88 13.35
N HIS A 97 -4.92 4.71 12.11
CA HIS A 97 -5.17 5.63 11.01
C HIS A 97 -5.11 4.90 9.66
N CYS A 98 -5.60 5.55 8.60
CA CYS A 98 -5.51 5.09 7.22
C CYS A 98 -4.86 6.18 6.36
N LEU A 99 -3.89 5.79 5.53
CA LEU A 99 -3.23 6.71 4.61
C LEU A 99 -4.08 6.83 3.34
N LEU A 100 -4.68 8.00 3.14
CA LEU A 100 -5.57 8.29 2.02
C LEU A 100 -5.09 9.52 1.27
N VAL A 101 -5.34 9.56 -0.04
CA VAL A 101 -5.15 10.78 -0.83
C VAL A 101 -6.18 11.81 -0.36
N ALA A 102 -5.75 13.05 -0.10
CA ALA A 102 -6.62 14.11 0.42
C ALA A 102 -7.89 14.32 -0.43
N VAL A 103 -7.79 14.18 -1.76
CA VAL A 103 -8.95 14.28 -2.67
C VAL A 103 -10.01 13.21 -2.42
N SER A 104 -9.62 12.01 -1.97
CA SER A 104 -10.58 10.96 -1.59
C SER A 104 -11.35 11.32 -0.33
N VAL A 105 -10.72 12.01 0.62
CA VAL A 105 -11.38 12.52 1.83
C VAL A 105 -12.33 13.65 1.46
N ALA A 106 -11.93 14.56 0.57
CA ALA A 106 -12.79 15.63 0.08
C ALA A 106 -14.03 15.07 -0.64
N ALA A 107 -13.84 14.09 -1.53
CA ALA A 107 -14.95 13.42 -2.22
C ALA A 107 -15.91 12.75 -1.22
N ALA A 108 -15.39 12.02 -0.22
CA ALA A 108 -16.23 11.39 0.80
C ALA A 108 -17.00 12.43 1.65
N LYS A 109 -16.41 13.59 1.92
CA LYS A 109 -17.09 14.69 2.63
C LYS A 109 -18.19 15.34 1.79
N ALA A 110 -17.98 15.46 0.48
CA ALA A 110 -18.94 16.07 -0.43
C ALA A 110 -20.25 15.27 -0.56
N VAL A 111 -20.24 13.98 -0.23
CA VAL A 111 -21.44 13.13 -0.17
C VAL A 111 -22.38 13.54 0.98
N ASP A 112 -21.87 14.24 2.02
CA ASP A 112 -22.62 14.68 3.21
C ASP A 112 -23.39 13.55 3.93
N ALA A 113 -22.73 12.41 4.09
CA ALA A 113 -23.31 11.20 4.67
C ALA A 113 -23.99 11.36 6.03
N ARG A 114 -25.32 11.17 6.12
CA ARG A 114 -26.08 11.37 7.36
C ARG A 114 -26.40 10.07 8.10
N PRO A 115 -26.39 10.06 9.45
CA PRO A 115 -26.59 8.83 10.25
C PRO A 115 -27.90 8.06 10.06
N ARG A 116 -28.92 8.68 9.45
CA ARG A 116 -30.26 8.11 9.21
C ARG A 116 -30.52 7.79 7.73
N GLU A 117 -29.59 8.14 6.86
CA GLU A 117 -29.69 7.88 5.43
C GLU A 117 -29.04 6.54 5.09
N ARG A 118 -29.48 5.94 4.00
CA ARG A 118 -28.88 4.71 3.48
C ARG A 118 -27.96 5.09 2.32
N GLU A 119 -26.67 4.91 2.53
CA GLU A 119 -25.66 5.20 1.51
C GLU A 119 -25.09 3.92 0.90
N LEU A 120 -24.77 4.00 -0.39
CA LEU A 120 -24.18 2.91 -1.15
C LEU A 120 -22.89 3.39 -1.83
N ASP A 121 -21.77 2.78 -1.46
CA ASP A 121 -20.50 2.91 -2.18
C ASP A 121 -20.39 1.79 -3.22
N LEU A 122 -20.75 2.08 -4.46
CA LEU A 122 -20.73 1.12 -5.57
C LEU A 122 -19.32 0.57 -5.86
N CYS A 123 -18.26 1.30 -5.48
CA CYS A 123 -16.88 0.98 -5.81
C CYS A 123 -15.98 0.94 -4.55
N ALA A 124 -16.40 0.19 -3.54
CA ALA A 124 -15.77 0.11 -2.23
C ALA A 124 -14.49 -0.76 -2.13
N VAL A 125 -13.87 -1.17 -3.24
CA VAL A 125 -12.81 -2.21 -3.29
C VAL A 125 -11.60 -1.93 -2.35
N THR A 126 -11.26 -0.67 -2.08
CA THR A 126 -10.24 -0.31 -1.10
C THR A 126 -10.80 0.27 0.21
N GLY A 127 -12.10 0.52 0.27
CA GLY A 127 -12.84 0.97 1.45
C GLY A 127 -12.46 2.35 2.00
N GLY A 128 -11.47 3.06 1.43
CA GLY A 128 -10.96 4.31 2.01
C GLY A 128 -12.01 5.42 2.09
N LYS A 129 -12.85 5.56 1.05
CA LYS A 129 -13.95 6.52 1.04
C LYS A 129 -15.07 6.08 1.98
N SER A 130 -15.45 4.82 1.94
CA SER A 130 -16.46 4.22 2.83
C SER A 130 -16.06 4.35 4.31
N LEU A 131 -14.78 4.20 4.62
CA LEU A 131 -14.23 4.44 5.96
C LEU A 131 -14.41 5.90 6.39
N CYS A 132 -14.11 6.87 5.51
CA CYS A 132 -14.33 8.29 5.78
C CYS A 132 -15.82 8.61 6.04
N MET A 133 -16.73 8.02 5.26
CA MET A 133 -18.18 8.17 5.46
C MET A 133 -18.62 7.57 6.80
N ALA A 134 -18.20 6.33 7.09
CA ALA A 134 -18.49 5.66 8.36
C ALA A 134 -17.98 6.45 9.58
N GLN A 135 -16.77 6.98 9.52
CA GLN A 135 -16.20 7.82 10.59
C GLN A 135 -16.98 9.14 10.77
N SER A 136 -17.43 9.75 9.68
CA SER A 136 -18.25 10.97 9.72
C SER A 136 -19.61 10.72 10.38
N MET A 137 -20.29 9.64 10.00
CA MET A 137 -21.56 9.23 10.61
C MET A 137 -21.40 8.91 12.10
N ALA A 138 -20.35 8.19 12.49
CA ALA A 138 -20.07 7.86 13.89
C ALA A 138 -19.87 9.12 14.75
N ARG A 139 -19.14 10.12 14.23
CA ARG A 139 -18.93 11.42 14.91
C ARG A 139 -20.24 12.19 15.10
N MET A 140 -21.14 12.17 14.12
CA MET A 140 -22.44 12.83 14.24
C MET A 140 -23.34 12.15 15.27
N ARG A 141 -23.41 10.81 15.27
CA ARG A 141 -24.17 10.06 16.29
C ARG A 141 -23.69 10.36 17.71
N ALA A 142 -22.38 10.47 17.91
CA ALA A 142 -21.81 10.81 19.21
C ALA A 142 -22.22 12.22 19.67
N ARG A 143 -22.40 13.18 18.75
CA ARG A 143 -22.90 14.53 19.06
C ARG A 143 -24.38 14.53 19.42
N ASP A 144 -25.20 13.80 18.66
CA ASP A 144 -26.64 13.74 18.89
C ASP A 144 -27.00 12.98 20.19
N GLY A 145 -26.20 11.99 20.58
CA GLY A 145 -26.42 11.17 21.77
C GLY A 145 -26.10 11.86 23.10
N GLY A 146 -25.26 12.91 23.10
CA GLY A 146 -24.83 13.60 24.32
C GLY A 146 -25.86 14.54 24.97
N GLY A 147 -27.05 14.71 24.35
CA GLY A 147 -28.04 15.72 24.77
C GLY A 147 -29.24 15.22 25.58
N ARG A 148 -29.37 13.91 25.88
CA ARG A 148 -30.61 13.36 26.48
C ARG A 148 -30.50 12.73 27.88
N GLU A 149 -29.33 12.74 28.52
CA GLU A 149 -29.15 12.11 29.84
C GLU A 149 -29.36 13.04 31.06
N GLY A 150 -29.83 14.28 30.86
CA GLY A 150 -29.95 15.28 31.94
C GLY A 150 -31.33 15.46 32.58
N GLY A 151 -32.38 14.73 32.17
CA GLY A 151 -33.77 15.14 32.44
C GLY A 151 -34.67 14.11 33.12
N ARG A 152 -34.22 13.47 34.20
CA ARG A 152 -35.10 12.79 35.18
C ARG A 152 -34.50 12.85 36.58
N ARG A 153 -34.62 14.01 37.20
CA ARG A 153 -34.67 14.16 38.66
C ARG A 153 -35.83 15.11 38.94
N GLY A 154 -36.81 14.65 39.71
CA GLY A 154 -38.04 15.36 40.04
C GLY A 154 -39.24 14.50 39.72
#